data_AF-A0A1W2H2R4-F1
#
_entry.id   AF-A0A1W2H2R4-F1
#
_cell.length_a   1.000
_cell.length_b   1.000
_cell.length_c   1.000
_cell.angle_alpha   90.00
_cell.angle_beta   90.00
_cell.angle_gamma   90.00
#
_symmetry.space_group_name_H-M   'P 1'
#
loop_
_entity.id
_entity.type
_entity.pdbx_description
1 polymer ?
#
loop_
_entity_poly.entity_id
_entity_poly.type
_entity_poly.pdbx_seq_one_letter_code
_entity_poly.pdbx_strand_id
1 'polypeptide(L)'
;MRQINKIMHLTVALFFAVSLVFFLAFNNLKELFGIEELNTGTVVSFLLVGTVLFLIAWGTGKMVRNNLEGEISLKENEKKELKAKLYDMEQGIKLQNIERKIDQVEDDRDPSVIKPRQNFK
;
A
#
# COMPACT_ATOMS: atom_id res chain seq x y z
N MET A 1 -5.41 10.06 8.56
CA MET A 1 -5.29 8.68 9.11
C MET A 1 -3.95 8.37 9.78
N ARG A 2 -2.79 8.52 9.12
CA ARG A 2 -1.47 8.22 9.74
C ARG A 2 -1.18 9.01 11.02
N GLN A 3 -1.48 10.31 11.03
CA GLN A 3 -1.29 11.16 12.21
C GLN A 3 -2.24 10.78 13.36
N ILE A 4 -3.50 10.46 13.06
CA ILE A 4 -4.48 10.00 14.05
C ILE A 4 -4.02 8.70 14.70
N ASN A 5 -3.55 7.72 13.92
CA ASN A 5 -3.02 6.47 14.47
C ASN A 5 -1.79 6.72 15.37
N LYS A 6 -0.90 7.62 14.96
CA LYS A 6 0.27 8.03 15.76
C LYS A 6 -0.14 8.69 17.08
N ILE A 7 -1.14 9.58 17.05
CA ILE A 7 -1.69 10.22 18.24
C ILE A 7 -2.34 9.18 19.16
N MET A 8 -3.15 8.26 18.64
CA MET A 8 -3.80 7.21 19.43
C MET A 8 -2.78 6.30 20.13
N HIS A 9 -1.75 5.84 19.41
CA HIS A 9 -0.67 5.05 20.01
C HIS A 9 0.14 5.85 21.04
N LEU A 10 0.37 7.14 20.80
CA LEU A 10 1.02 8.03 21.76
C LEU A 10 0.17 8.20 23.03
N THR A 11 -1.13 8.41 22.90
CA THR A 11 -2.06 8.52 24.03
C THR A 11 -2.09 7.24 24.85
N VAL A 12 -2.10 6.06 24.21
CA VAL A 12 -2.02 4.77 24.90
C VAL A 12 -0.70 4.63 25.64
N ALA A 13 0.43 4.94 24.98
CA ALA A 13 1.74 4.90 25.61
C ALA A 13 1.84 5.85 26.81
N LEU A 14 1.29 7.06 26.67
CA LEU A 14 1.24 8.05 27.73
C LEU A 14 0.39 7.55 28.91
N PHE A 15 -0.78 6.97 28.64
CA PHE A 15 -1.64 6.39 29.67
C PHE A 15 -0.90 5.32 30.49
N PHE A 16 -0.21 4.39 29.82
CA PHE A 16 0.57 3.37 30.50
C PHE A 16 1.78 3.95 31.24
N ALA A 17 2.49 4.91 30.66
CA ALA A 17 3.62 5.56 31.31
C ALA A 17 3.21 6.28 32.60
N VAL A 18 2.13 7.08 32.55
CA VAL A 18 1.58 7.78 33.72
C VAL A 18 1.09 6.77 34.75
N SER A 19 0.39 5.73 34.33
CA SER A 19 -0.08 4.66 35.24
C SER A 19 1.09 3.96 35.93
N LEU A 20 2.18 3.71 35.21
CA LEU A 20 3.37 3.04 35.75
C LEU A 20 4.09 3.92 36.78
N VAL A 21 4.23 5.22 36.50
CA VAL A 21 4.75 6.19 37.47
C VAL A 21 3.84 6.27 38.70
N PHE A 22 2.52 6.30 38.50
CA PHE A 22 1.54 6.30 39.60
C PHE A 22 1.71 5.08 40.50
N PHE A 23 1.81 3.86 39.94
CA PHE A 23 1.99 2.65 40.73
C PHE A 23 3.35 2.59 41.42
N LEU A 24 4.44 3.05 40.79
CA LEU A 24 5.76 3.12 41.41
C LEU A 24 5.83 4.13 42.56
N ALA A 25 5.20 5.28 42.38
CA ALA A 25 5.16 6.36 43.37
C ALA A 25 3.98 6.22 44.35
N PHE A 26 3.21 5.13 44.30
CA PHE A 26 1.97 5.00 45.05
C PHE A 26 2.17 5.20 46.55
N ASN A 27 3.25 4.66 47.14
CA ASN A 27 3.54 4.83 48.56
C ASN A 27 3.77 6.28 48.99
N ASN A 28 4.20 7.14 48.07
CA ASN A 28 4.38 8.59 48.32
C ASN A 28 3.13 9.39 47.95
N LEU A 29 2.34 8.90 46.98
CA LEU A 29 1.14 9.57 46.48
C LEU A 29 -0.13 9.20 47.26
N LYS A 30 -0.13 8.08 47.98
CA LYS A 30 -1.28 7.58 48.74
C LYS A 30 -1.80 8.57 49.78
N GLU A 31 -0.90 9.32 50.43
CA GLU A 31 -1.25 10.39 51.37
C GLU A 31 -1.87 11.61 50.67
N LEU A 32 -1.43 11.90 49.44
CA LEU A 32 -1.94 13.02 48.64
C LEU A 32 -3.35 12.73 48.09
N PHE A 33 -3.63 11.46 47.75
CA PHE A 33 -4.92 11.04 47.18
C PHE A 33 -5.89 10.44 48.21
N GLY A 34 -5.51 10.33 49.48
CA GLY A 34 -6.35 9.78 50.54
C GLY A 34 -6.73 8.31 50.33
N ILE A 35 -5.89 7.55 49.63
CA ILE A 35 -6.13 6.13 49.32
C ILE A 35 -5.29 5.31 50.29
N GLU A 36 -5.92 4.57 51.21
CA GLU A 36 -5.18 3.85 52.27
C GLU A 36 -4.32 2.70 51.72
N GLU A 37 -4.83 1.95 50.74
CA GLU A 37 -4.14 0.77 50.20
C GLU A 37 -4.36 0.56 48.69
N LEU A 38 -3.35 -0.03 48.04
CA LEU A 38 -3.44 -0.42 46.63
C LEU A 38 -4.28 -1.71 46.51
N ASN A 39 -5.58 -1.56 46.34
CA ASN A 39 -6.46 -2.72 46.12
C ASN A 39 -6.20 -3.35 44.73
N THR A 40 -6.17 -4.68 44.67
CA THR A 40 -6.12 -5.47 43.43
C THR A 40 -7.19 -5.02 42.43
N GLY A 41 -8.40 -4.66 42.89
CA GLY A 41 -9.48 -4.16 42.04
C GLY A 41 -9.10 -2.89 41.27
N THR A 42 -8.35 -1.99 41.89
CA THR A 42 -7.87 -0.75 41.26
C THR A 42 -6.86 -1.06 40.15
N VAL A 43 -5.93 -1.97 40.42
CA VAL A 43 -4.92 -2.40 39.43
C VAL A 43 -5.58 -3.04 38.22
N VAL A 44 -6.54 -3.95 38.44
CA VAL A 44 -7.28 -4.63 37.37
C VAL A 44 -8.10 -3.63 36.56
N SER A 45 -8.73 -2.65 37.21
CA SER A 45 -9.51 -1.61 36.53
C SER A 45 -8.65 -0.74 35.61
N PHE A 46 -7.48 -0.30 36.09
CA PHE A 46 -6.52 0.44 35.26
C PHE A 46 -6.02 -0.38 34.06
N LEU A 47 -5.75 -1.67 34.27
CA LEU A 47 -5.32 -2.57 33.21
C LEU A 47 -6.42 -2.80 32.18
N LEU A 48 -7.68 -2.94 32.61
CA LEU A 48 -8.84 -3.05 31.72
C LEU A 48 -9.03 -1.80 30.87
N VAL A 49 -9.00 -0.61 31.49
CA VAL A 49 -9.10 0.66 30.77
C VAL A 49 -7.96 0.81 29.77
N GLY A 50 -6.73 0.51 30.17
CA GLY A 50 -5.57 0.53 29.27
C GLY A 50 -5.70 -0.46 28.12
N THR A 51 -6.25 -1.63 28.38
CA THR A 51 -6.50 -2.66 27.36
C THR A 51 -7.56 -2.21 26.36
N VAL A 52 -8.65 -1.61 26.82
CA VAL A 52 -9.69 -1.05 25.93
C VAL A 52 -9.10 0.05 25.04
N LEU A 53 -8.33 0.98 25.60
CA LEU A 53 -7.64 2.02 24.83
C LEU A 53 -6.67 1.42 23.80
N PHE A 54 -5.91 0.41 24.21
CA PHE A 54 -5.00 -0.32 23.33
C PHE A 54 -5.74 -1.01 22.18
N LEU A 55 -6.87 -1.67 22.46
CA LEU A 55 -7.69 -2.34 21.44
C LEU A 55 -8.24 -1.36 20.41
N ILE A 56 -8.68 -0.17 20.83
CA ILE A 56 -9.16 0.88 19.93
C ILE A 56 -8.01 1.36 19.02
N ALA A 57 -6.84 1.65 19.59
CA ALA A 57 -5.67 2.06 18.83
C ALA A 57 -5.22 0.96 17.84
N TRP A 58 -5.16 -0.30 18.31
CA TRP A 58 -4.84 -1.46 17.49
C TRP A 58 -5.82 -1.64 16.33
N GLY A 59 -7.13 -1.57 16.61
CA GLY A 59 -8.18 -1.69 15.60
C GLY A 59 -8.05 -0.61 14.52
N THR A 60 -7.80 0.63 14.94
CA THR A 60 -7.56 1.75 14.02
C THR A 60 -6.31 1.49 13.15
N GLY A 61 -5.22 1.00 13.74
CA GLY A 61 -4.01 0.64 13.01
C GLY A 61 -4.23 -0.45 11.96
N LYS A 62 -4.97 -1.49 12.31
CA LYS A 62 -5.33 -2.57 11.38
C LYS A 62 -6.18 -2.07 10.22
N MET A 63 -7.17 -1.22 10.49
CA MET A 63 -8.02 -0.64 9.45
C MET A 63 -7.23 0.22 8.46
N VAL A 64 -6.33 1.08 8.97
CA VAL A 64 -5.47 1.92 8.12
C VAL A 64 -4.56 1.06 7.24
N ARG A 65 -4.00 -0.02 7.78
CA ARG A 65 -3.16 -0.95 7.01
C ARG A 65 -3.94 -1.62 5.88
N ASN A 66 -5.12 -2.14 6.17
CA ASN A 66 -5.96 -2.78 5.17
C ASN A 66 -6.36 -1.82 4.03
N ASN A 67 -6.62 -0.55 4.36
CA ASN A 67 -6.94 0.46 3.35
C ASN A 67 -5.73 0.76 2.44
N LEU A 68 -4.54 0.94 3.02
CA LEU A 68 -3.30 1.13 2.27
C LEU A 68 -2.99 -0.06 1.35
N GLU A 69 -3.22 -1.27 1.82
CA GLU A 69 -3.00 -2.50 1.04
C GLU A 69 -3.97 -2.59 -0.15
N GLY A 70 -5.23 -2.18 0.04
CA GLY A 70 -6.19 -2.03 -1.06
C GLY A 70 -5.77 -0.99 -2.09
N GLU A 71 -5.31 0.19 -1.64
CA GLU A 71 -4.83 1.26 -2.54
C GLU A 71 -3.59 0.81 -3.33
N ILE A 72 -2.68 0.07 -2.69
CA ILE A 72 -1.51 -0.52 -3.36
C ILE A 72 -1.96 -1.52 -4.43
N SER A 73 -2.87 -2.44 -4.10
CA SER A 73 -3.37 -3.43 -5.06
C SER A 73 -4.03 -2.78 -6.27
N LEU A 74 -4.81 -1.72 -6.06
CA LEU A 74 -5.46 -0.99 -7.15
C LEU A 74 -4.42 -0.32 -8.06
N LYS A 75 -3.42 0.36 -7.49
CA LYS A 75 -2.32 0.95 -8.27
C LYS A 75 -1.48 -0.08 -9.01
N GLU A 76 -1.28 -1.26 -8.43
CA GLU A 76 -0.59 -2.37 -9.12
C GLU A 76 -1.37 -2.85 -10.35
N ASN A 77 -2.70 -2.91 -10.26
CA ASN A 77 -3.55 -3.29 -11.38
C ASN A 77 -3.56 -2.22 -12.47
N GLU A 78 -3.70 -0.94 -12.12
CA GLU A 78 -3.59 0.19 -13.07
C GLU A 78 -2.24 0.18 -13.79
N LYS A 79 -1.15 -0.08 -13.06
CA LYS A 79 0.19 -0.20 -13.64
C LYS A 79 0.29 -1.37 -14.63
N LYS A 80 -0.31 -2.52 -14.33
CA LYS A 80 -0.34 -3.67 -15.25
C LYS A 80 -1.13 -3.34 -16.51
N GLU A 81 -2.28 -2.68 -16.37
CA GLU A 81 -3.11 -2.26 -17.50
C GLU A 81 -2.37 -1.26 -18.40
N LEU A 82 -1.71 -0.26 -17.81
CA LEU A 82 -0.90 0.70 -18.57
C LEU A 82 0.27 0.03 -19.31
N LYS A 83 0.92 -0.94 -18.67
CA LYS A 83 1.98 -1.73 -19.34
C LYS A 83 1.44 -2.53 -20.52
N ALA A 84 0.26 -3.12 -20.39
CA ALA A 84 -0.37 -3.85 -21.49
C ALA A 84 -0.72 -2.91 -22.64
N LYS A 85 -1.36 -1.77 -22.36
CA LYS A 85 -1.66 -0.74 -23.38
C LYS A 85 -0.41 -0.22 -24.09
N LEU A 86 0.67 0.00 -23.33
CA LEU A 86 1.95 0.44 -23.90
C LEU A 86 2.54 -0.65 -24.82
N TYR A 87 2.51 -1.90 -24.39
CA TYR A 87 2.99 -3.04 -25.20
C TYR A 87 2.19 -3.19 -26.50
N ASP A 88 0.86 -3.13 -26.42
CA ASP A 88 -0.02 -3.21 -27.59
C ASP A 88 0.23 -2.05 -28.56
N MET A 89 0.46 -0.85 -28.03
CA MET A 89 0.82 0.32 -28.83
C MET A 89 2.18 0.15 -29.53
N GLU A 90 3.21 -0.32 -28.80
CA GLU A 90 4.52 -0.60 -29.38
C GLU A 90 4.46 -1.69 -30.46
N GLN A 91 3.67 -2.74 -30.25
CA GLN A 91 3.48 -3.80 -31.25
C GLN A 91 2.67 -3.28 -32.45
N GLY A 92 1.63 -2.49 -32.23
CA GLY A 92 0.88 -1.82 -33.29
C GLY A 92 1.77 -0.92 -34.15
N ILE A 93 2.67 -0.14 -33.53
CA ILE A 93 3.66 0.69 -34.25
C ILE A 93 4.65 -0.17 -35.03
N LYS A 94 5.10 -1.30 -34.47
CA LYS A 94 5.99 -2.24 -35.18
C LYS A 94 5.30 -2.87 -36.38
N LEU A 95 4.04 -3.29 -36.23
CA LEU A 95 3.23 -3.84 -37.33
C LEU A 95 2.97 -2.80 -38.41
N GLN A 96 2.62 -1.56 -38.04
CA GLN A 96 2.43 -0.46 -38.99
C GLN A 96 3.72 -0.12 -39.77
N ASN A 97 4.89 -0.22 -39.12
CA ASN A 97 6.18 -0.03 -39.78
C ASN A 97 6.55 -1.20 -40.70
N ILE A 98 6.10 -2.42 -40.39
CA ILE A 98 6.26 -3.60 -41.25
C ILE A 98 5.32 -3.50 -42.46
N GLU A 99 4.05 -3.15 -42.27
CA GLU A 99 3.09 -2.89 -43.36
C GLU A 99 3.60 -1.77 -44.28
N ARG A 100 4.06 -0.63 -43.75
CA ARG A 100 4.67 0.43 -44.58
C ARG A 100 5.89 -0.04 -45.38
N LYS A 101 6.69 -0.97 -44.85
CA LYS A 101 7.81 -1.56 -45.58
C LYS A 101 7.32 -2.55 -46.65
N ILE A 102 6.24 -3.27 -46.40
CA ILE A 102 5.64 -4.21 -47.36
C ILE A 102 4.97 -3.44 -48.49
N ASP A 103 4.21 -2.38 -48.18
CA ASP A 103 3.57 -1.50 -49.15
C ASP A 103 4.61 -0.80 -50.05
N GLN A 104 5.75 -0.35 -49.49
CA GLN A 104 6.87 0.15 -50.30
C GLN A 104 7.49 -0.91 -51.22
N VAL A 105 7.47 -2.18 -50.83
CA VAL A 105 8.00 -3.29 -51.65
C VAL A 105 6.98 -3.74 -52.72
N GLU A 106 5.68 -3.53 -52.51
CA GLU A 106 4.64 -3.75 -53.53
C GLU A 106 4.55 -2.61 -54.54
N ASP A 107 4.72 -1.35 -54.13
CA ASP A 107 4.70 -0.19 -55.05
C ASP A 107 5.94 -0.13 -55.97
N ASP A 108 7.06 -0.74 -55.58
CA ASP A 108 8.27 -0.90 -56.41
C ASP A 108 8.20 -2.10 -57.39
N ARG A 109 7.09 -2.85 -57.43
CA ARG A 109 6.87 -3.93 -58.41
C ARG A 109 6.01 -3.46 -59.57
N ASP A 110 6.64 -2.71 -60.46
CA ASP A 110 6.17 -2.48 -61.83
C ASP A 110 5.64 -3.79 -62.47
N PRO A 111 4.41 -3.83 -63.01
CA PRO A 111 3.84 -5.02 -63.64
C PRO A 111 4.43 -5.34 -65.02
N SER A 112 5.61 -4.80 -65.40
CA SER A 112 6.10 -4.86 -66.79
C SER A 112 7.58 -5.22 -66.97
N VAL A 113 8.09 -6.22 -66.23
CA VAL A 113 9.38 -6.84 -66.60
C VAL A 113 9.25 -8.37 -66.62
N ILE A 114 8.75 -8.88 -67.74
CA ILE A 114 8.94 -10.28 -68.11
C ILE A 114 10.44 -10.53 -68.25
N LYS A 115 11.04 -11.31 -67.35
CA LYS A 115 12.44 -11.72 -67.48
C LYS A 115 12.61 -12.54 -68.76
N PRO A 116 13.59 -12.23 -69.63
CA PRO A 116 13.78 -12.96 -70.88
C PRO A 116 14.21 -14.40 -70.59
N ARG A 117 13.57 -15.36 -71.28
CA ARG A 117 13.93 -16.78 -71.21
C ARG A 117 15.32 -16.97 -71.82
N GLN A 118 16.24 -17.52 -71.02
CA GLN A 118 17.51 -18.01 -71.54
C GLN A 118 17.27 -19.33 -72.29
N ASN A 119 17.30 -19.27 -73.62
CA ASN A 119 17.43 -20.48 -74.43
C ASN A 119 18.88 -20.95 -74.32
N PHE A 120 19.09 -22.08 -73.62
CA PHE A 120 20.34 -22.82 -73.72
C PHE A 120 20.40 -23.48 -75.11
N LYS A 121 21.51 -23.29 -75.82
CA LYS A 121 21.82 -23.94 -77.10
C LYS A 121 23.04 -24.82 -76.91
#